data_AF-A0A6J7TD26-F1
#
_entry.id   AF-A0A6J7TD26-F1
#
_cell.length_a   1.000
_cell.length_b   1.000
_cell.length_c   1.000
_cell.angle_alpha   90.00
_cell.angle_beta   90.00
_cell.angle_gamma   90.00
#
_symmetry.space_group_name_H-M   'P 1'
#
loop_
_entity.id
_entity.type
_entity.pdbx_description
1 polymer ?
#
loop_
_entity_poly.entity_id
_entity_poly.type
_entity_poly.pdbx_seq_one_letter_code
_entity_poly.pdbx_strand_id
1 'polypeptide(L)'
;MASAVGVDIEWVELDIADDQSVTNGFADIMQRTERIDVLVNNAGVGGNAVVEECPSSLYLDIMNINLCGAVRCAQEVLPAMRQRKSGCIINVSSVVGRFAALAQAPYVASKWALEAMSEGLAQELAPFNIRVAIIEPGITKSAIFAKNIDAPNSTGAYEAHYRRMFQFYAAGMANSTDAFEVGAVIRQAIETTTPRLRYPVSWGGPEILARRDSVSDADWVALGAIEDDAEYMASFERLFGISIAT
;
A
#
# COMPACT_ATOMS: atom_id res chain seq x y z
N MET A 1 8.56 -6.02 -24.65
CA MET A 1 7.13 -6.16 -25.01
C MET A 1 6.71 -7.58 -24.64
N ALA A 2 5.54 -7.78 -24.04
CA ALA A 2 5.09 -9.09 -23.54
C ALA A 2 5.09 -10.19 -24.62
N SER A 3 4.74 -9.83 -25.86
CA SER A 3 4.83 -10.72 -27.02
C SER A 3 6.25 -11.22 -27.33
N ALA A 4 7.29 -10.45 -26.99
CA ALA A 4 8.69 -10.86 -27.19
C ALA A 4 9.17 -11.91 -26.18
N VAL A 5 8.42 -12.12 -25.09
CA VAL A 5 8.67 -13.16 -24.08
C VAL A 5 7.57 -14.22 -24.03
N GLY A 6 6.68 -14.25 -25.04
CA GLY A 6 5.61 -15.25 -25.14
C GLY A 6 4.51 -15.09 -24.10
N VAL A 7 4.26 -13.87 -23.62
CA VAL A 7 3.19 -13.56 -22.67
C VAL A 7 2.05 -12.85 -23.39
N ASP A 8 0.85 -13.43 -23.29
CA ASP A 8 -0.39 -12.82 -23.74
C ASP A 8 -0.90 -11.81 -22.70
N ILE A 9 -1.36 -10.65 -23.16
CA ILE A 9 -1.94 -9.61 -22.32
C ILE A 9 -3.32 -9.28 -22.86
N GLU A 10 -4.30 -9.38 -21.97
CA GLU A 10 -5.67 -8.98 -22.23
C GLU A 10 -6.10 -7.89 -21.25
N TRP A 11 -6.96 -6.99 -21.72
CA TRP A 11 -7.50 -5.91 -20.92
C TRP A 11 -8.97 -6.19 -20.62
N VAL A 12 -9.35 -5.93 -19.37
CA VAL A 12 -10.72 -5.92 -18.88
C VAL A 12 -10.88 -4.66 -18.06
N GLU A 13 -11.93 -3.89 -18.35
CA GLU A 13 -12.27 -2.68 -17.59
C GLU A 13 -12.87 -3.09 -16.25
N LEU A 14 -12.37 -2.49 -15.16
CA LEU A 14 -12.74 -2.85 -13.80
C LEU A 14 -12.63 -1.63 -12.89
N ASP A 15 -13.77 -1.12 -12.41
CA ASP A 15 -13.82 -0.14 -11.33
C ASP A 15 -14.01 -0.87 -10.00
N ILE A 16 -12.95 -0.95 -9.20
CA ILE A 16 -12.97 -1.67 -7.92
C ILE A 16 -13.78 -0.94 -6.82
N ALA A 17 -14.21 0.29 -7.05
CA ALA A 17 -15.10 1.02 -6.16
C ALA A 17 -16.57 0.59 -6.31
N ASP A 18 -16.92 -0.14 -7.37
CA ASP A 18 -18.29 -0.52 -7.74
C ASP A 18 -18.48 -2.05 -7.79
N ASP A 19 -19.46 -2.56 -7.05
CA ASP A 19 -19.73 -4.00 -6.93
C ASP A 19 -20.09 -4.64 -8.28
N GLN A 20 -20.86 -3.94 -9.11
CA GLN A 20 -21.36 -4.46 -10.37
C GLN A 20 -20.26 -4.49 -11.43
N SER A 21 -19.40 -3.47 -11.46
CA SER A 21 -18.21 -3.41 -12.30
C SER A 21 -17.27 -4.57 -11.98
N VAL A 22 -17.01 -4.83 -10.69
CA VAL A 22 -16.19 -5.97 -10.27
C VAL A 22 -16.80 -7.28 -10.74
N THR A 23 -18.07 -7.52 -10.44
CA THR A 23 -18.78 -8.74 -10.84
C THR A 23 -18.71 -8.97 -12.36
N ASN A 24 -18.99 -7.92 -13.14
CA ASN A 24 -18.98 -7.99 -14.61
C ASN A 24 -17.58 -8.24 -15.17
N GLY A 25 -16.56 -7.56 -14.64
CA GLY A 25 -15.19 -7.72 -15.09
C GLY A 25 -14.65 -9.13 -14.80
N PHE A 26 -14.90 -9.68 -13.62
CA PHE A 26 -14.52 -11.06 -13.32
C PHE A 26 -15.29 -12.08 -14.16
N ALA A 27 -16.57 -11.85 -14.45
CA ALA A 27 -17.32 -12.69 -15.38
C ALA A 27 -16.72 -12.68 -16.79
N ASP A 28 -16.25 -11.53 -17.28
CA ASP A 28 -15.55 -11.41 -18.57
C ASP A 28 -14.19 -12.15 -18.56
N ILE A 29 -13.38 -11.98 -17.51
CA ILE A 29 -12.10 -12.71 -17.34
C ILE A 29 -12.33 -14.22 -17.39
N MET A 30 -13.37 -14.73 -16.73
CA MET A 30 -13.68 -16.16 -16.68
C MET A 30 -14.26 -16.72 -17.99
N GLN A 31 -14.72 -15.87 -18.92
CA GLN A 31 -15.09 -16.32 -20.27
C GLN A 31 -13.85 -16.58 -21.14
N ARG A 32 -12.72 -15.97 -20.81
CA ARG A 32 -11.48 -16.00 -21.60
C ARG A 32 -10.41 -16.90 -21.00
N THR A 33 -10.56 -17.27 -19.73
CA THR A 33 -9.59 -18.05 -18.98
C THR A 33 -10.26 -19.20 -18.23
N GLU A 34 -9.56 -20.32 -18.05
CA GLU A 34 -10.09 -21.44 -17.28
C GLU A 34 -10.10 -21.16 -15.77
N ARG A 35 -9.14 -20.36 -15.29
CA ARG A 35 -8.93 -20.06 -13.88
C ARG A 35 -8.04 -18.84 -13.69
N ILE A 36 -8.16 -18.25 -12.50
CA ILE A 36 -7.26 -17.21 -12.01
C ILE A 36 -6.36 -17.80 -10.93
N ASP A 37 -5.07 -17.99 -11.23
CA ASP A 37 -4.09 -18.55 -10.30
C ASP A 37 -3.58 -17.53 -9.27
N VAL A 38 -3.44 -16.28 -9.69
CA VAL A 38 -2.92 -15.19 -8.88
C VAL A 38 -3.83 -13.97 -9.04
N LEU A 39 -4.23 -13.36 -7.93
CA LEU A 39 -4.85 -12.03 -7.90
C LEU A 39 -3.83 -11.02 -7.35
N VAL A 40 -3.63 -9.90 -8.04
CA VAL A 40 -2.80 -8.79 -7.56
C VAL A 40 -3.67 -7.55 -7.36
N ASN A 41 -4.03 -7.28 -6.11
CA ASN A 41 -4.72 -6.05 -5.72
C ASN A 41 -3.70 -4.91 -5.65
N ASN A 42 -3.51 -4.22 -6.77
CA ASN A 42 -2.60 -3.09 -6.92
C ASN A 42 -3.31 -1.73 -6.96
N ALA A 43 -4.55 -1.69 -7.44
CA ALA A 43 -5.30 -0.44 -7.56
C ALA A 43 -5.46 0.25 -6.19
N GLY A 44 -5.27 1.56 -6.18
CA GLY A 44 -5.37 2.38 -4.99
C GLY A 44 -5.14 3.86 -5.27
N VAL A 45 -5.62 4.69 -4.36
CA VAL A 45 -5.51 6.15 -4.37
C VAL A 45 -4.79 6.63 -3.11
N GLY A 46 -4.16 7.80 -3.21
CA GLY A 46 -3.61 8.46 -2.02
C GLY A 46 -4.64 9.39 -1.39
N GLY A 47 -4.18 10.19 -0.43
CA GLY A 47 -5.02 11.14 0.28
C GLY A 47 -4.20 11.87 1.33
N ASN A 48 -3.76 13.08 0.97
CA ASN A 48 -3.08 13.97 1.89
C ASN A 48 -4.13 14.80 2.63
N ALA A 49 -4.22 14.59 3.94
CA ALA A 49 -4.99 15.42 4.84
C ALA A 49 -4.56 15.18 6.28
N VAL A 50 -4.69 16.20 7.11
CA VAL A 50 -4.70 16.06 8.57
C VAL A 50 -6.08 15.65 9.05
N VAL A 51 -6.15 15.00 10.23
CA VAL A 51 -7.40 14.44 10.76
C VAL A 51 -8.46 15.52 10.98
N GLU A 52 -8.08 16.68 11.53
CA GLU A 52 -9.02 17.75 11.87
C GLU A 52 -9.71 18.35 10.63
N GLU A 53 -8.99 18.48 9.53
CA GLU A 53 -9.46 19.17 8.33
C GLU A 53 -9.93 18.21 7.21
N CYS A 54 -9.84 16.90 7.43
CA CYS A 54 -10.26 15.91 6.45
C CYS A 54 -11.77 15.62 6.57
N PRO A 55 -12.58 15.83 5.53
CA PRO A 55 -13.97 15.40 5.56
C PRO A 55 -14.05 13.88 5.65
N SER A 56 -15.02 13.37 6.41
CA SER A 56 -15.23 11.92 6.56
C SER A 56 -15.57 11.22 5.25
N SER A 57 -16.15 11.92 4.28
CA SER A 57 -16.41 11.40 2.93
C SER A 57 -15.12 10.97 2.24
N LEU A 58 -14.01 11.72 2.40
CA LEU A 58 -12.73 11.36 1.80
C LEU A 58 -12.16 10.08 2.42
N TYR A 59 -12.35 9.86 3.73
CA TYR A 59 -12.04 8.57 4.35
C TYR A 59 -12.85 7.44 3.72
N LEU A 60 -14.17 7.63 3.56
CA LEU A 60 -15.05 6.61 2.99
C LEU A 60 -14.66 6.26 1.55
N ASP A 61 -14.37 7.27 0.72
CA ASP A 61 -13.99 7.07 -0.69
C ASP A 61 -12.66 6.29 -0.80
N ILE A 62 -11.64 6.71 -0.03
CA ILE A 62 -10.33 6.06 -0.03
C ILE A 62 -10.43 4.64 0.54
N MET A 63 -11.20 4.42 1.60
CA MET A 63 -11.45 3.08 2.16
C MET A 63 -12.20 2.20 1.16
N ASN A 64 -13.18 2.75 0.45
CA ASN A 64 -13.95 2.01 -0.55
C ASN A 64 -13.05 1.48 -1.66
N ILE A 65 -12.06 2.27 -2.10
CA ILE A 65 -11.11 1.87 -3.14
C ILE A 65 -10.01 0.96 -2.56
N ASN A 66 -9.25 1.46 -1.59
CA ASN A 66 -8.00 0.83 -1.14
C ASN A 66 -8.22 -0.44 -0.31
N LEU A 67 -9.35 -0.53 0.41
CA LEU A 67 -9.70 -1.71 1.21
C LEU A 67 -10.82 -2.50 0.55
N CYS A 68 -12.01 -1.89 0.41
CA CYS A 68 -13.20 -2.64 -0.03
C CYS A 68 -13.05 -3.14 -1.47
N GLY A 69 -12.37 -2.40 -2.34
CA GLY A 69 -12.07 -2.86 -3.69
C GLY A 69 -11.20 -4.13 -3.73
N ALA A 70 -10.19 -4.23 -2.84
CA ALA A 70 -9.40 -5.44 -2.68
C ALA A 70 -10.24 -6.62 -2.14
N VAL A 71 -11.17 -6.34 -1.21
CA VAL A 71 -12.11 -7.34 -0.68
C VAL A 71 -13.02 -7.86 -1.79
N ARG A 72 -13.64 -6.98 -2.59
CA ARG A 72 -14.51 -7.36 -3.72
C ARG A 72 -13.77 -8.26 -4.70
N CYS A 73 -12.58 -7.85 -5.13
CA CYS A 73 -11.77 -8.64 -6.07
C CYS A 73 -11.36 -9.99 -5.49
N ALA A 74 -11.03 -10.05 -4.19
CA ALA A 74 -10.73 -11.31 -3.52
C ALA A 74 -11.95 -12.24 -3.50
N GLN A 75 -13.14 -11.72 -3.17
CA GLN A 75 -14.37 -12.50 -3.11
C GLN A 75 -14.72 -13.20 -4.45
N GLU A 76 -14.37 -12.59 -5.58
CA GLU A 76 -14.57 -13.18 -6.91
C GLU A 76 -13.68 -14.41 -7.18
N VAL A 77 -12.46 -14.46 -6.63
CA VAL A 77 -11.52 -15.56 -6.90
C VAL A 77 -11.52 -16.66 -5.83
N LEU A 78 -11.86 -16.30 -4.58
CA LEU A 78 -11.69 -17.18 -3.43
C LEU A 78 -12.52 -18.48 -3.48
N PRO A 79 -13.78 -18.50 -3.94
CA PRO A 79 -14.54 -19.75 -4.04
C PRO A 79 -13.85 -20.80 -4.92
N ALA A 80 -13.38 -20.39 -6.10
CA ALA A 80 -12.68 -21.26 -7.03
C ALA A 80 -11.30 -21.68 -6.50
N MET A 81 -10.53 -20.74 -5.93
CA MET A 81 -9.25 -21.04 -5.27
C MET A 81 -9.42 -22.07 -4.14
N ARG A 82 -10.45 -21.91 -3.31
CA ARG A 82 -10.76 -22.78 -2.17
C ARG A 82 -11.14 -24.19 -2.63
N GLN A 83 -11.95 -24.32 -3.67
CA GLN A 83 -12.35 -25.60 -4.21
C GLN A 83 -11.15 -26.41 -4.72
N ARG A 84 -10.21 -25.76 -5.42
CA ARG A 84 -9.00 -26.42 -5.96
C ARG A 84 -7.82 -26.44 -5.00
N LYS A 85 -7.98 -25.89 -3.79
CA LYS A 85 -6.96 -25.77 -2.75
C LYS A 85 -5.61 -25.20 -3.24
N SER A 86 -5.68 -24.19 -4.10
CA SER A 86 -4.51 -23.49 -4.63
C SER A 86 -4.87 -22.09 -5.09
N GLY A 87 -3.94 -21.16 -4.88
CA GLY A 87 -4.07 -19.77 -5.32
C GLY A 87 -3.09 -18.87 -4.58
N CYS A 88 -2.91 -17.66 -5.08
CA CYS A 88 -2.13 -16.63 -4.42
C CYS A 88 -2.83 -15.26 -4.53
N ILE A 89 -2.99 -14.57 -3.40
CA ILE A 89 -3.46 -13.20 -3.33
C ILE A 89 -2.28 -12.31 -2.98
N ILE A 90 -2.01 -11.29 -3.79
CA ILE A 90 -1.00 -10.28 -3.55
C ILE A 90 -1.73 -8.95 -3.29
N ASN A 91 -1.53 -8.37 -2.11
CA ASN A 91 -2.06 -7.06 -1.76
C ASN A 91 -0.92 -6.04 -1.73
N VAL A 92 -0.99 -5.01 -2.57
CA VAL A 92 0.00 -3.91 -2.57
C VAL A 92 -0.42 -2.87 -1.54
N SER A 93 0.17 -2.99 -0.35
CA SER A 93 -0.01 -2.09 0.78
C SER A 93 0.90 -0.85 0.62
N SER A 94 1.62 -0.47 1.67
CA SER A 94 2.64 0.57 1.69
C SER A 94 3.42 0.46 3.00
N VAL A 95 4.62 1.05 3.06
CA VAL A 95 5.31 1.33 4.33
C VAL A 95 4.38 1.97 5.36
N VAL A 96 3.46 2.84 4.91
CA VAL A 96 2.53 3.52 5.81
C VAL A 96 1.40 2.63 6.33
N GLY A 97 1.28 1.39 5.85
CA GLY A 97 0.37 0.39 6.40
C GLY A 97 0.80 -0.09 7.79
N ARG A 98 2.05 0.16 8.18
CA ARG A 98 2.59 -0.17 9.51
C ARG A 98 3.34 0.98 10.18
N PHE A 99 3.35 2.15 9.53
CA PHE A 99 3.96 3.39 10.00
C PHE A 99 2.97 4.54 9.76
N ALA A 100 2.57 5.28 10.80
CA ALA A 100 1.58 6.34 10.65
C ALA A 100 2.23 7.67 10.22
N ALA A 101 2.25 7.95 8.92
CA ALA A 101 2.80 9.20 8.40
C ALA A 101 1.91 10.42 8.71
N LEU A 102 2.53 11.58 8.98
CA LEU A 102 1.81 12.84 9.20
C LEU A 102 1.17 13.34 7.90
N ALA A 103 0.04 14.06 8.03
CA ALA A 103 -0.67 14.71 6.94
C ALA A 103 -1.14 13.77 5.79
N GLN A 104 -1.24 12.47 6.06
CA GLN A 104 -1.75 11.45 5.13
C GLN A 104 -2.87 10.61 5.75
N ALA A 105 -3.64 11.19 6.67
CA ALA A 105 -4.50 10.44 7.58
C ALA A 105 -5.46 9.44 6.92
N PRO A 106 -6.25 9.79 5.88
CA PRO A 106 -7.16 8.83 5.25
C PRO A 106 -6.42 7.74 4.48
N TYR A 107 -5.29 8.07 3.83
CA TYR A 107 -4.47 7.09 3.13
C TYR A 107 -3.83 6.08 4.10
N VAL A 108 -3.19 6.58 5.17
CA VAL A 108 -2.59 5.75 6.23
C VAL A 108 -3.64 4.81 6.81
N ALA A 109 -4.81 5.32 7.20
CA ALA A 109 -5.88 4.49 7.75
C ALA A 109 -6.27 3.36 6.79
N SER A 110 -6.40 3.66 5.50
CA SER A 110 -6.75 2.65 4.49
C SER A 110 -5.69 1.56 4.29
N LYS A 111 -4.40 1.91 4.37
CA LYS A 111 -3.32 0.94 4.24
C LYS A 111 -3.15 0.09 5.50
N TRP A 112 -3.36 0.65 6.68
CA TRP A 112 -3.46 -0.14 7.92
C TRP A 112 -4.63 -1.12 7.89
N ALA A 113 -5.79 -0.69 7.38
CA ALA A 113 -6.93 -1.58 7.23
C ALA A 113 -6.66 -2.71 6.22
N LEU A 114 -5.96 -2.41 5.12
CA LEU A 114 -5.53 -3.41 4.15
C LEU A 114 -4.54 -4.41 4.75
N GLU A 115 -3.58 -3.98 5.59
CA GLU A 115 -2.70 -4.89 6.34
C GLU A 115 -3.50 -5.84 7.24
N ALA A 116 -4.41 -5.30 8.05
CA ALA A 116 -5.21 -6.07 8.99
C ALA A 116 -6.10 -7.09 8.27
N MET A 117 -6.77 -6.67 7.20
CA MET A 117 -7.58 -7.56 6.35
C MET A 117 -6.71 -8.66 5.73
N SER A 118 -5.53 -8.31 5.20
CA SER A 118 -4.64 -9.28 4.56
C SER A 118 -4.06 -10.31 5.53
N GLU A 119 -3.71 -9.88 6.75
CA GLU A 119 -3.22 -10.78 7.80
C GLU A 119 -4.30 -11.75 8.27
N GLY A 120 -5.53 -11.26 8.47
CA GLY A 120 -6.68 -12.12 8.78
C GLY A 120 -6.96 -13.11 7.64
N LEU A 121 -7.01 -12.61 6.41
CA LEU A 121 -7.24 -13.42 5.21
C LEU A 121 -6.19 -14.53 5.07
N ALA A 122 -4.92 -14.25 5.36
CA ALA A 122 -3.86 -15.26 5.33
C ALA A 122 -4.15 -16.44 6.28
N GLN A 123 -4.68 -16.16 7.47
CA GLN A 123 -5.06 -17.21 8.43
C GLN A 123 -6.29 -17.99 7.97
N GLU A 124 -7.30 -17.30 7.45
CA GLU A 124 -8.52 -17.92 6.92
C GLU A 124 -8.24 -18.88 5.75
N LEU A 125 -7.24 -18.54 4.93
CA LEU A 125 -6.91 -19.24 3.69
C LEU A 125 -5.88 -20.35 3.84
N ALA A 126 -5.11 -20.37 4.93
CA ALA A 126 -4.08 -21.37 5.18
C ALA A 126 -4.60 -22.83 5.11
N PRO A 127 -5.79 -23.19 5.67
CA PRO A 127 -6.34 -24.56 5.56
C PRO A 127 -6.66 -25.00 4.12
N PHE A 128 -6.78 -24.04 3.20
CA PHE A 128 -7.08 -24.27 1.79
C PHE A 128 -5.85 -24.19 0.90
N ASN A 129 -4.64 -24.06 1.47
CA ASN A 129 -3.39 -23.96 0.70
C ASN A 129 -3.41 -22.80 -0.33
N ILE A 130 -4.06 -21.69 0.05
CA ILE A 130 -4.04 -20.44 -0.71
C ILE A 130 -3.14 -19.47 0.06
N ARG A 131 -2.23 -18.83 -0.66
CA ARG A 131 -1.23 -17.92 -0.05
C ARG A 131 -1.70 -16.49 -0.15
N VAL A 132 -1.39 -15.70 0.87
CA VAL A 132 -1.50 -14.24 0.84
C VAL A 132 -0.10 -13.66 1.04
N ALA A 133 0.24 -12.65 0.24
CA ALA A 133 1.44 -11.85 0.42
C ALA A 133 1.09 -10.36 0.37
N ILE A 134 1.73 -9.60 1.25
CA ILE A 134 1.58 -8.17 1.40
C ILE A 134 2.88 -7.53 0.94
N ILE A 135 2.78 -6.72 -0.11
CA ILE A 135 3.91 -5.93 -0.60
C ILE A 135 3.82 -4.58 0.09
N GLU A 136 4.92 -4.13 0.69
CA GLU A 136 4.96 -2.90 1.49
C GLU A 136 5.94 -1.89 0.86
N PRO A 137 5.59 -1.25 -0.28
CA PRO A 137 6.47 -0.27 -0.89
C PRO A 137 6.62 0.99 -0.03
N GLY A 138 7.86 1.44 0.09
CA GLY A 138 8.19 2.83 0.41
C GLY A 138 8.01 3.74 -0.82
N ILE A 139 8.79 4.80 -0.91
CA ILE A 139 8.68 5.76 -2.02
C ILE A 139 9.17 5.12 -3.32
N THR A 140 8.25 4.94 -4.27
CA THR A 140 8.46 4.28 -5.55
C THR A 140 8.07 5.21 -6.70
N LYS A 141 8.86 5.26 -7.78
CA LYS A 141 8.56 6.10 -8.94
C LYS A 141 7.25 5.68 -9.60
N SER A 142 6.18 6.43 -9.35
CA SER A 142 4.85 6.19 -9.93
C SER A 142 4.07 7.49 -10.05
N ALA A 143 2.95 7.43 -10.78
CA ALA A 143 2.07 8.59 -10.98
C ALA A 143 1.29 9.02 -9.71
N ILE A 144 1.38 8.27 -8.61
CA ILE A 144 0.60 8.54 -7.40
C ILE A 144 0.93 9.90 -6.78
N PHE A 145 2.18 10.35 -6.84
CA PHE A 145 2.59 11.65 -6.29
C PHE A 145 2.03 12.82 -7.09
N ALA A 146 2.00 12.72 -8.41
CA ALA A 146 1.44 13.75 -9.28
C ALA A 146 -0.08 13.92 -9.10
N LYS A 147 -0.77 12.89 -8.59
CA LYS A 147 -2.22 12.90 -8.33
C LYS A 147 -2.58 13.31 -6.90
N ASN A 148 -1.62 13.35 -5.98
CA ASN A 148 -1.83 13.67 -4.56
C ASN A 148 -1.01 14.90 -4.16
N ILE A 149 -1.31 16.03 -4.79
CA ILE A 149 -0.63 17.32 -4.54
C ILE A 149 -1.35 18.20 -3.52
N ASP A 150 -2.56 17.80 -3.11
CA ASP A 150 -3.36 18.57 -2.16
C ASP A 150 -2.69 18.62 -0.78
N ALA A 151 -2.87 19.76 -0.10
CA ALA A 151 -2.41 20.00 1.26
C ALA A 151 -3.42 20.93 1.97
N PRO A 152 -4.64 20.43 2.29
CA PRO A 152 -5.67 21.24 2.91
C PRO A 152 -5.22 21.71 4.31
N ASN A 153 -4.97 23.01 4.44
CA ASN A 153 -4.50 23.65 5.68
C ASN A 153 -5.23 24.99 5.89
N SER A 154 -6.55 24.91 5.91
CA SER A 154 -7.48 26.05 6.04
C SER A 154 -7.28 26.85 7.32
N THR A 155 -6.87 26.20 8.41
CA THR A 155 -6.59 26.88 9.69
C THR A 155 -5.17 27.47 9.75
N GLY A 156 -4.26 26.99 8.89
CA GLY A 156 -2.83 27.25 8.98
C GLY A 156 -2.11 26.45 10.07
N ALA A 157 -2.82 25.83 11.02
CA ALA A 157 -2.25 25.18 12.20
C ALA A 157 -1.35 23.98 11.88
N TYR A 158 -1.51 23.39 10.69
CA TYR A 158 -0.81 22.18 10.28
C TYR A 158 0.31 22.40 9.26
N GLU A 159 0.80 23.64 9.11
CA GLU A 159 1.85 23.99 8.14
C GLU A 159 3.11 23.11 8.29
N ALA A 160 3.59 22.94 9.53
CA ALA A 160 4.75 22.08 9.81
C ALA A 160 4.52 20.61 9.42
N HIS A 161 3.28 20.11 9.53
CA HIS A 161 2.95 18.72 9.18
C HIS A 161 3.06 18.48 7.68
N TYR A 162 2.48 19.38 6.88
CA TYR A 162 2.57 19.31 5.42
C TYR A 162 3.99 19.53 4.94
N ARG A 163 4.73 20.49 5.51
CA ARG A 163 6.15 20.69 5.20
C ARG A 163 6.97 19.42 5.44
N ARG A 164 6.77 18.74 6.58
CA ARG A 164 7.45 17.46 6.90
C ARG A 164 7.04 16.33 5.96
N MET A 165 5.76 16.25 5.58
CA MET A 165 5.28 15.30 4.58
C MET A 165 5.97 15.52 3.23
N PHE A 166 6.02 16.77 2.74
CA PHE A 166 6.71 17.10 1.49
C PHE A 166 8.23 16.88 1.57
N GLN A 167 8.84 17.12 2.74
CA GLN A 167 10.25 16.81 2.98
C GLN A 167 10.52 15.30 2.85
N PHE A 168 9.67 14.46 3.46
CA PHE A 168 9.74 13.01 3.31
C PHE A 168 9.57 12.58 1.84
N TYR A 169 8.60 13.16 1.12
CA TYR A 169 8.42 12.89 -0.30
C TYR A 169 9.62 13.31 -1.13
N ALA A 170 10.20 14.48 -0.89
CA ALA A 170 11.35 14.99 -1.62
C ALA A 170 12.58 14.11 -1.44
N ALA A 171 12.92 13.77 -0.19
CA ALA A 171 14.01 12.84 0.12
C ALA A 171 13.77 11.48 -0.54
N GLY A 172 12.54 10.97 -0.47
CA GLY A 172 12.19 9.70 -1.06
C GLY A 172 12.20 9.71 -2.58
N MET A 173 11.75 10.78 -3.23
CA MET A 173 11.79 10.92 -4.68
C MET A 173 13.24 10.99 -5.19
N ALA A 174 14.11 11.71 -4.49
CA ALA A 174 15.54 11.79 -4.81
C ALA A 174 16.22 10.41 -4.74
N ASN A 175 15.74 9.52 -3.86
CA ASN A 175 16.29 8.17 -3.65
C ASN A 175 15.36 7.05 -4.18
N SER A 176 14.30 7.41 -4.90
CA SER A 176 13.23 6.48 -5.24
C SER A 176 13.71 5.38 -6.17
N THR A 177 13.22 4.18 -5.93
CA THR A 177 13.49 3.05 -6.79
C THR A 177 12.43 2.92 -7.90
N ASP A 178 12.78 2.16 -8.93
CA ASP A 178 11.90 1.93 -10.06
C ASP A 178 10.75 0.99 -9.69
N ALA A 179 9.55 1.20 -10.25
CA ALA A 179 8.41 0.30 -10.09
C ALA A 179 8.72 -1.15 -10.52
N PHE A 180 9.70 -1.37 -11.40
CA PHE A 180 10.19 -2.71 -11.75
C PHE A 180 10.73 -3.49 -10.54
N GLU A 181 11.26 -2.83 -9.51
CA GLU A 181 11.69 -3.49 -8.28
C GLU A 181 10.48 -4.10 -7.54
N VAL A 182 9.40 -3.33 -7.40
CA VAL A 182 8.15 -3.81 -6.80
C VAL A 182 7.60 -4.99 -7.62
N GLY A 183 7.63 -4.91 -8.95
CA GLY A 183 7.26 -6.00 -9.85
C GLY A 183 8.10 -7.27 -9.64
N ALA A 184 9.42 -7.13 -9.43
CA ALA A 184 10.31 -8.24 -9.15
C ALA A 184 10.00 -8.90 -7.78
N VAL A 185 9.68 -8.09 -6.76
CA VAL A 185 9.29 -8.60 -5.43
C VAL A 185 7.93 -9.29 -5.49
N ILE A 186 6.96 -8.78 -6.24
CA ILE A 186 5.69 -9.47 -6.50
C ILE A 186 5.95 -10.84 -7.12
N ARG A 187 6.78 -10.89 -8.17
CA ARG A 187 7.16 -12.16 -8.80
C ARG A 187 7.83 -13.12 -7.81
N GLN A 188 8.76 -12.63 -6.98
CA GLN A 188 9.38 -13.43 -5.93
C GLN A 188 8.34 -14.00 -4.95
N ALA A 189 7.38 -13.18 -4.50
CA ALA A 189 6.32 -13.61 -3.61
C ALA A 189 5.43 -14.68 -4.24
N ILE A 190 5.24 -14.63 -5.56
CA ILE A 190 4.51 -15.65 -6.33
C ILE A 190 5.33 -16.95 -6.46
N GLU A 191 6.61 -16.88 -6.80
CA GLU A 191 7.44 -18.05 -7.18
C GLU A 191 8.12 -18.75 -5.98
N THR A 192 8.21 -18.11 -4.81
CA THR A 192 8.96 -18.63 -3.67
C THR A 192 8.42 -19.96 -3.10
N THR A 193 9.33 -20.85 -2.70
CA THR A 193 9.03 -22.07 -1.95
C THR A 193 9.09 -21.88 -0.44
N THR A 194 9.54 -20.71 0.03
CA THR A 194 9.60 -20.32 1.45
C THR A 194 8.79 -19.04 1.64
N PRO A 195 7.45 -19.14 1.64
CA PRO A 195 6.59 -17.96 1.65
C PRO A 195 6.71 -17.20 2.97
N ARG A 196 6.70 -15.88 2.87
CA ARG A 196 6.52 -14.93 3.98
C ARG A 196 5.22 -14.15 3.74
N LEU A 197 4.64 -13.61 4.80
CA LEU A 197 3.45 -12.77 4.68
C LEU A 197 3.78 -11.37 4.13
N ARG A 198 4.92 -10.78 4.53
CA ARG A 198 5.25 -9.37 4.26
C ARG A 198 6.55 -9.20 3.48
N TYR A 199 6.55 -8.26 2.54
CA TYR A 199 7.67 -7.92 1.66
C TYR A 199 7.87 -6.40 1.59
N PRO A 200 8.64 -5.81 2.53
CA PRO A 200 9.14 -4.45 2.41
C PRO A 200 9.99 -4.27 1.17
N VAL A 201 9.77 -3.18 0.42
CA VAL A 201 10.49 -2.85 -0.82
C VAL A 201 10.54 -1.34 -1.02
N SER A 202 11.44 -0.87 -1.89
CA SER A 202 11.63 0.54 -2.22
C SER A 202 12.13 1.39 -1.05
N TRP A 203 12.55 2.62 -1.35
CA TRP A 203 13.17 3.52 -0.37
C TRP A 203 12.27 3.76 0.84
N GLY A 204 12.82 3.52 2.04
CA GLY A 204 12.12 3.72 3.31
C GLY A 204 11.26 2.53 3.73
N GLY A 205 10.95 1.58 2.84
CA GLY A 205 10.18 0.39 3.20
C GLY A 205 10.94 -0.48 4.20
N PRO A 206 12.06 -1.11 3.80
CA PRO A 206 12.86 -1.94 4.70
C PRO A 206 13.40 -1.19 5.92
N GLU A 207 13.88 0.05 5.76
CA GLU A 207 14.53 0.82 6.83
C GLU A 207 13.56 1.19 7.94
N ILE A 208 12.41 1.79 7.59
CA ILE A 208 11.42 2.25 8.56
C ILE A 208 10.77 1.05 9.25
N LEU A 209 10.36 0.02 8.49
CA LEU A 209 9.66 -1.14 9.06
C LEU A 209 10.57 -2.01 9.93
N ALA A 210 11.88 -2.06 9.66
CA ALA A 210 12.83 -2.77 10.52
C ALA A 210 12.97 -2.13 11.91
N ARG A 211 12.65 -0.84 12.05
CA ARG A 211 12.82 -0.10 13.32
C ARG A 211 11.53 0.33 13.98
N ARG A 212 10.41 0.41 13.26
CA ARG A 212 9.14 0.94 13.81
C ARG A 212 8.71 0.22 15.09
N ASP A 213 8.85 -1.09 15.17
CA ASP A 213 8.46 -1.88 16.35
C ASP A 213 9.36 -1.60 17.58
N SER A 214 10.53 -0.97 17.39
CA SER A 214 11.45 -0.55 18.46
C SER A 214 11.24 0.89 18.93
N VAL A 215 10.44 1.69 18.21
CA VAL A 215 10.12 3.08 18.59
C VAL A 215 8.99 3.06 19.62
N SER A 216 9.29 3.53 20.83
CA SER A 216 8.31 3.62 21.91
C SER A 216 7.21 4.64 21.58
N ASP A 217 6.03 4.48 22.18
CA ASP A 217 4.94 5.46 22.02
C ASP A 217 5.37 6.86 22.50
N ALA A 218 6.21 6.93 23.54
CA ALA A 218 6.75 8.18 24.04
C ALA A 218 7.67 8.85 23.01
N ASP A 219 8.60 8.10 22.39
CA ASP A 219 9.47 8.61 21.33
C ASP A 219 8.68 9.01 20.08
N TRP A 220 7.66 8.23 19.74
CA TRP A 220 6.77 8.48 18.61
C TRP A 220 6.02 9.81 18.78
N VAL A 221 5.42 10.03 19.96
CA VAL A 221 4.72 11.29 20.28
C VAL A 221 5.71 12.45 20.38
N ALA A 222 6.87 12.23 21.01
CA ALA A 222 7.90 13.26 21.17
C ALA A 222 8.42 13.78 19.81
N LEU A 223 8.54 12.90 18.80
CA LEU A 223 8.90 13.31 17.43
C LEU A 223 7.93 14.36 16.86
N GLY A 224 6.64 14.25 17.16
CA GLY A 224 5.63 15.23 16.74
C GLY A 224 5.71 16.58 17.47
N ALA A 225 6.27 16.61 18.68
CA ALA A 225 6.37 17.81 19.51
C ALA A 225 7.60 18.69 19.17
N ILE A 226 8.53 18.19 18.36
CA ILE A 226 9.69 18.97 17.92
C ILE A 226 9.20 20.11 17.02
N GLU A 227 9.63 21.35 17.28
CA GLU A 227 9.28 22.53 16.47
C GLU A 227 10.30 22.78 15.34
N ASP A 228 11.59 22.64 15.65
CA ASP A 228 12.67 22.83 14.69
C ASP A 228 12.76 21.68 13.68
N ASP A 229 12.82 22.00 12.39
CA ASP A 229 12.85 20.98 11.35
C ASP A 229 14.15 20.20 11.32
N ALA A 230 15.30 20.82 11.61
CA ALA A 230 16.58 20.12 11.59
C ALA A 230 16.64 19.09 12.72
N GLU A 231 16.14 19.45 13.91
CA GLU A 231 15.98 18.52 15.03
C GLU A 231 14.97 17.41 14.71
N TYR A 232 13.86 17.72 14.03
CA TYR A 232 12.88 16.73 13.59
C TYR A 232 13.53 15.71 12.65
N MET A 233 14.26 16.18 11.63
CA MET A 233 14.93 15.31 10.66
C MET A 233 16.02 14.46 11.30
N ALA A 234 16.84 15.04 12.19
CA ALA A 234 17.85 14.30 12.93
C ALA A 234 17.23 13.23 13.86
N SER A 235 16.12 13.56 14.52
CA SER A 235 15.38 12.61 15.35
C SER A 235 14.73 11.50 14.53
N PHE A 236 14.19 11.83 13.35
CA PHE A 236 13.65 10.86 12.40
C PHE A 236 14.73 9.87 11.97
N GLU A 237 15.90 10.37 11.57
CA GLU A 237 17.03 9.53 11.16
C GLU A 237 17.54 8.65 12.30
N ARG A 238 17.61 9.18 13.53
CA ARG A 238 17.98 8.40 14.72
C ARG A 238 17.00 7.25 14.97
N LEU A 239 15.69 7.51 14.88
CA LEU A 239 14.65 6.51 15.15
C LEU A 239 14.53 5.47 14.03
N PHE A 240 14.53 5.91 12.76
CA PHE A 240 14.22 5.05 11.61
C PHE A 240 15.44 4.65 10.77
N GLY A 241 16.62 5.21 11.05
CA GLY A 241 17.85 4.87 10.34
C GLY A 241 17.89 5.36 8.90
N ILE A 242 17.04 6.33 8.55
CA ILE A 242 16.92 6.87 7.20
C ILE A 242 16.83 8.38 7.27
N SER A 243 17.68 9.05 6.48
CA SER A 243 17.69 10.51 6.44
C SER A 243 16.57 11.02 5.54
N ILE A 244 15.88 12.05 6.03
CA ILE A 244 14.86 12.79 5.27
C ILE A 244 15.32 14.24 4.99
N ALA A 245 16.57 14.58 5.31
CA ALA A 245 17.16 15.85 4.93
C ALA A 245 17.43 15.86 3.41
N THR A 246 17.25 17.03 2.78
CA THR A 246 17.47 17.26 1.34
C THR A 246 18.49 18.36 1.14
#